data_AF-A0A9E5VTY9-F1
#
_entry.id   AF-A0A9E5VTY9-F1
#
_cell.length_a   1.000
_cell.length_b   1.000
_cell.length_c   1.000
_cell.angle_alpha   90.00
_cell.angle_beta   90.00
_cell.angle_gamma   90.00
#
_symmetry.space_group_name_H-M   'P 1'
#
loop_
_entity.id
_entity.type
_entity.pdbx_description
1 polymer ?
#
loop_
_entity_poly.entity_id
_entity_poly.type
_entity_poly.pdbx_seq_one_letter_code
_entity_poly.pdbx_strand_id
1 'polypeptide(L)'
;MRRLPTTIRLAFAVLVAVWPAVPARAVEVSEVRWGFDGSTVPQRVNVLSILLENDDGRPFDDVLVLTRGYGIGDRLGARLVEPCYLAPFTSRWVQFFPYVGNDSQEWVLRMGERRETLPSPVRGAPAAVCLTASGSLLQGRAGLRTFSDELFPLTVAATDGLAAVVLDYVPRWEPVRCRAFVDWLRRGGTLHLLPAGGEYPRFGGELSILNTPTDRVRVGSGLVVRHRAVRGDVTREFLAKAGCPLPESPPASPGFQTLDESLLAGLKEIVRPEHEWTLIYLGLIAYLILIGPVNYLIGRRAARYRLAIGFFLCAAMAATWAMGTLGRRGFGEVSCVHSLAYAVPIDSGHYDVTQWVNVFVTHGDEYAIRHAAEHNLYAACETHEAVSGMIQASGGGRFHVDIPRFSNRPFLHRARLDGPPLDLEVREWTQQSRLEALTLSTGEEFAQDVVRAWVLHKDTLYPLRRDGSALRLGGGRRERVSQFVMERTADLRTFQHPYQRPQTVEPREAAEELAPALIVRAIGDGNEPGGWNTSSPEDEDAQLFVLAESPPGFGVRAEGLGSETGFVLYHVRLHRPENTDE
;
A
#
# COMPACT_ATOMS: atom_id res chain seq x y z
N MET A 1 -55.90 -45.39 -30.17
CA MET A 1 -54.92 -45.49 -29.06
C MET A 1 -53.97 -46.64 -29.31
N ARG A 2 -52.81 -46.40 -29.95
CA ARG A 2 -51.76 -47.42 -30.12
C ARG A 2 -50.73 -47.23 -29.01
N ARG A 3 -50.64 -48.22 -28.11
CA ARG A 3 -49.67 -48.24 -27.01
C ARG A 3 -48.26 -48.33 -27.62
N LEU A 4 -47.43 -47.31 -27.38
CA LEU A 4 -46.00 -47.38 -27.67
C LEU A 4 -45.39 -48.59 -26.94
N PRO A 5 -44.51 -49.37 -27.62
CA PRO A 5 -43.89 -50.55 -27.02
C PRO A 5 -43.02 -50.17 -25.81
N THR A 6 -43.12 -50.97 -24.76
CA THR A 6 -42.51 -50.76 -23.43
C THR A 6 -40.99 -50.59 -23.48
N THR A 7 -40.35 -51.04 -24.56
CA THR A 7 -38.91 -50.90 -24.81
C THR A 7 -38.48 -49.46 -25.10
N ILE A 8 -39.34 -48.63 -25.70
CA ILE A 8 -39.04 -47.21 -25.96
C ILE A 8 -39.11 -46.38 -24.67
N ARG A 9 -39.97 -46.77 -23.71
CA ARG A 9 -40.04 -46.12 -22.39
C ARG A 9 -38.81 -46.43 -21.52
N LEU A 10 -38.24 -47.64 -21.64
CA LEU A 10 -37.01 -47.97 -20.94
C LEU A 10 -35.79 -47.26 -21.55
N ALA A 11 -35.74 -47.11 -22.87
CA ALA A 11 -34.66 -46.36 -23.52
C ALA A 11 -34.69 -44.86 -23.15
N PHE A 12 -35.87 -44.25 -23.00
CA PHE A 12 -35.98 -42.85 -22.56
C PHE A 12 -35.70 -42.67 -21.05
N ALA A 13 -36.06 -43.65 -20.22
CA ALA A 13 -35.73 -43.62 -18.78
C ALA A 13 -34.23 -43.82 -18.52
N VAL A 14 -33.53 -44.62 -19.33
CA VAL A 14 -32.07 -44.77 -19.25
C VAL A 14 -31.35 -43.57 -19.85
N LEU A 15 -31.89 -42.92 -20.89
CA LEU A 15 -31.28 -41.70 -21.46
C LEU A 15 -31.40 -40.47 -20.53
N VAL A 16 -32.44 -40.40 -19.69
CA VAL A 16 -32.59 -39.34 -18.67
C VAL A 16 -31.79 -39.63 -17.39
N ALA A 17 -31.46 -40.91 -17.12
CA ALA A 17 -30.62 -41.31 -15.98
C ALA A 17 -29.10 -41.21 -16.24
N VAL A 18 -28.70 -40.93 -17.49
CA VAL A 18 -27.31 -40.60 -17.88
C VAL A 18 -27.22 -39.12 -18.25
N TRP A 19 -27.87 -38.26 -17.46
CA TRP A 19 -27.29 -36.94 -17.27
C TRP A 19 -26.00 -37.20 -16.49
N PRO A 20 -24.80 -36.86 -17.02
CA PRO A 20 -23.61 -36.90 -16.18
C PRO A 20 -23.93 -36.04 -14.97
N ALA A 21 -23.98 -36.66 -13.79
CA ALA A 21 -23.92 -35.93 -12.55
C ALA A 21 -22.65 -35.11 -12.66
N VAL A 22 -22.80 -33.80 -12.91
CA VAL A 22 -21.70 -32.86 -12.77
C VAL A 22 -21.17 -33.14 -11.38
N PRO A 23 -19.90 -33.55 -11.22
CA PRO A 23 -19.38 -33.88 -9.90
C PRO A 23 -19.71 -32.71 -8.99
N ALA A 24 -20.43 -32.98 -7.90
CA ALA A 24 -20.81 -31.97 -6.93
C ALA A 24 -19.55 -31.20 -6.55
N ARG A 25 -19.53 -29.91 -6.89
CA ARG A 25 -18.38 -29.03 -6.71
C ARG A 25 -18.39 -28.56 -5.27
N ALA A 26 -17.36 -28.93 -4.50
CA ALA A 26 -17.33 -28.65 -3.07
C ALA A 26 -17.36 -27.16 -2.72
N VAL A 27 -16.66 -26.33 -3.50
CA VAL A 27 -16.74 -24.85 -3.39
C VAL A 27 -16.60 -24.25 -4.79
N GLU A 28 -17.43 -23.26 -5.08
CA GLU A 28 -17.41 -22.47 -6.31
C GLU A 28 -17.26 -20.97 -6.02
N VAL A 29 -16.62 -20.25 -6.94
CA VAL A 29 -16.64 -18.78 -6.95
C VAL A 29 -17.89 -18.36 -7.71
N SER A 30 -18.86 -17.75 -7.02
CA SER A 30 -20.08 -17.26 -7.67
C SER A 30 -19.97 -15.81 -8.12
N GLU A 31 -19.22 -14.98 -7.38
CA GLU A 31 -19.02 -13.57 -7.72
C GLU A 31 -17.62 -13.08 -7.34
N VAL A 32 -17.05 -12.22 -8.19
CA VAL A 32 -15.77 -11.53 -7.96
C VAL A 32 -15.96 -10.04 -8.14
N ARG A 33 -15.59 -9.24 -7.14
CA ARG A 33 -15.66 -7.78 -7.17
C ARG A 33 -14.31 -7.15 -6.89
N TRP A 34 -13.83 -6.39 -7.86
CA TRP A 34 -12.64 -5.56 -7.73
C TRP A 34 -13.01 -4.15 -7.27
N GLY A 35 -12.32 -3.67 -6.23
CA GLY A 35 -12.53 -2.35 -5.65
C GLY A 35 -13.98 -2.09 -5.21
N PHE A 36 -14.34 -0.82 -5.16
CA PHE A 36 -15.67 -0.40 -4.71
C PHE A 36 -16.68 -0.30 -5.86
N ASP A 37 -16.22 -0.01 -7.08
CA ASP A 37 -17.08 0.23 -8.25
C ASP A 37 -16.85 -0.74 -9.42
N GLY A 38 -16.05 -1.79 -9.20
CA GLY A 38 -15.60 -2.74 -10.22
C GLY A 38 -14.23 -2.40 -10.82
N SER A 39 -13.60 -1.30 -10.40
CA SER A 39 -12.26 -0.89 -10.83
C SER A 39 -11.27 -0.84 -9.67
N THR A 40 -9.98 -0.87 -10.01
CA THR A 40 -8.85 -0.78 -9.07
C THR A 40 -8.03 0.47 -9.33
N VAL A 41 -7.54 1.07 -8.25
CA VAL A 41 -6.58 2.17 -8.34
C VAL A 41 -5.16 1.59 -8.34
N PRO A 42 -4.36 1.83 -9.39
CA PRO A 42 -3.00 1.30 -9.46
C PRO A 42 -2.12 1.90 -8.36
N GLN A 43 -1.04 1.18 -8.03
CA GLN A 43 -0.07 1.52 -6.98
C GLN A 43 -0.69 1.67 -5.59
N ARG A 44 -1.81 0.99 -5.34
CA ARG A 44 -2.50 1.00 -4.04
C ARG A 44 -2.96 -0.39 -3.64
N VAL A 45 -3.22 -0.52 -2.35
CA VAL A 45 -3.95 -1.66 -1.81
C VAL A 45 -5.42 -1.52 -2.22
N ASN A 46 -5.93 -2.52 -2.93
CA ASN A 46 -7.30 -2.56 -3.39
C ASN A 46 -8.06 -3.66 -2.66
N VAL A 47 -9.37 -3.48 -2.47
CA VAL A 47 -10.23 -4.53 -1.94
C VAL A 47 -10.60 -5.48 -3.08
N LEU A 48 -10.46 -6.78 -2.85
CA LEU A 48 -10.97 -7.84 -3.72
C LEU A 48 -11.95 -8.67 -2.90
N SER A 49 -13.24 -8.59 -3.22
CA SER A 49 -14.29 -9.38 -2.56
C SER A 49 -14.69 -10.55 -3.45
N ILE A 50 -14.68 -11.76 -2.89
CA ILE A 50 -15.01 -13.00 -3.58
C ILE A 50 -16.14 -13.69 -2.82
N LEU A 51 -17.25 -13.96 -3.51
CA LEU A 51 -18.35 -14.75 -2.96
C LEU A 51 -18.09 -16.21 -3.27
N LEU A 52 -17.97 -17.00 -2.22
CA LEU A 52 -17.79 -18.44 -2.29
C LEU A 52 -19.09 -19.13 -1.92
N GLU A 53 -19.46 -20.15 -2.68
CA GLU A 53 -20.66 -20.99 -2.46
C GLU A 53 -20.21 -22.43 -2.26
N ASN A 54 -20.69 -23.06 -1.19
CA ASN A 54 -20.50 -24.48 -0.94
C ASN A 54 -21.80 -25.22 -1.26
N ASP A 55 -21.86 -25.82 -2.45
CA ASP A 55 -23.02 -26.60 -2.91
C ASP A 55 -22.95 -28.09 -2.52
N ASP A 56 -21.95 -28.49 -1.73
CA ASP A 56 -21.78 -29.86 -1.26
C ASP A 56 -22.36 -30.05 0.15
N GLY A 57 -22.71 -31.30 0.47
CA GLY A 57 -23.17 -31.72 1.79
C GLY A 57 -22.07 -31.76 2.85
N ARG A 58 -20.83 -31.39 2.51
CA ARG A 58 -19.65 -31.40 3.39
C ARG A 58 -19.16 -29.98 3.65
N PRO A 59 -18.72 -29.66 4.88
CA PRO A 59 -18.12 -28.37 5.14
C PRO A 59 -16.79 -28.24 4.39
N PHE A 60 -16.50 -27.03 3.93
CA PHE A 60 -15.17 -26.66 3.47
C PHE A 60 -14.43 -25.94 4.60
N ASP A 61 -13.24 -26.43 4.91
CA ASP A 61 -12.35 -25.90 5.94
C ASP A 61 -10.91 -25.98 5.41
N ASP A 62 -10.48 -24.93 4.72
CA ASP A 62 -9.15 -24.85 4.12
C ASP A 62 -8.70 -23.38 3.99
N VAL A 63 -7.46 -23.19 3.54
CA VAL A 63 -6.86 -21.87 3.29
C VAL A 63 -7.00 -21.52 1.82
N LEU A 64 -7.59 -20.36 1.57
CA LEU A 64 -7.64 -19.74 0.26
C LEU A 64 -6.30 -19.08 -0.03
N VAL A 65 -5.74 -19.35 -1.21
CA VAL A 65 -4.45 -18.76 -1.62
C VAL A 65 -4.62 -17.99 -2.91
N LEU A 66 -4.50 -16.68 -2.83
CA LEU A 66 -4.49 -15.78 -3.97
C LEU A 66 -3.05 -15.52 -4.40
N THR A 67 -2.79 -15.69 -5.70
CA THR A 67 -1.49 -15.51 -6.33
C THR A 67 -1.57 -14.59 -7.53
N ARG A 68 -0.49 -13.83 -7.72
CA ARG A 68 -0.30 -12.93 -8.85
C ARG A 68 0.74 -13.53 -9.79
N GLY A 69 0.58 -13.34 -11.10
CA GLY A 69 1.52 -13.87 -12.09
C GLY A 69 1.39 -13.30 -13.49
N TYR A 70 2.29 -13.76 -14.37
CA TYR A 70 2.23 -13.57 -15.82
C TYR A 70 1.95 -14.92 -16.49
N GLY A 71 0.69 -15.25 -16.74
CA GLY A 71 0.33 -16.49 -17.44
C GLY A 71 0.52 -17.77 -16.60
N ILE A 72 0.66 -18.90 -17.31
CA ILE A 72 0.72 -20.24 -16.71
C ILE A 72 2.13 -20.52 -16.19
N GLY A 73 2.42 -20.13 -14.95
CA GLY A 73 3.56 -20.66 -14.17
C GLY A 73 4.37 -19.61 -13.42
N ASP A 74 4.44 -18.38 -13.94
CA ASP A 74 5.25 -17.33 -13.34
C ASP A 74 4.51 -16.66 -12.19
N ARG A 75 4.93 -16.95 -10.96
CA ARG A 75 4.43 -16.30 -9.74
C ARG A 75 5.23 -15.03 -9.47
N LEU A 76 4.52 -13.96 -9.12
CA LEU A 76 5.12 -12.69 -8.69
C LEU A 76 4.75 -12.39 -7.25
N GLY A 77 5.72 -11.91 -6.47
CA GLY A 77 5.47 -11.52 -5.09
C GLY A 77 5.12 -12.69 -4.16
N ALA A 78 4.58 -12.35 -3.00
CA ALA A 78 4.19 -13.30 -1.97
C ALA A 78 2.73 -13.78 -2.15
N ARG A 79 2.41 -14.94 -1.58
CA ARG A 79 1.04 -15.50 -1.60
C ARG A 79 0.15 -14.74 -0.62
N LEU A 80 -1.03 -14.31 -1.04
CA LEU A 80 -2.05 -13.79 -0.13
C LEU A 80 -2.89 -14.97 0.37
N VAL A 81 -3.03 -15.12 1.69
CA VAL A 81 -3.67 -16.30 2.28
C VAL A 81 -4.74 -15.92 3.29
N GLU A 82 -5.90 -16.57 3.20
CA GLU A 82 -7.01 -16.36 4.13
C GLU A 82 -7.66 -17.70 4.53
N PRO A 83 -7.79 -18.01 5.83
CA PRO A 83 -8.50 -19.20 6.28
C PRO A 83 -10.00 -19.04 5.99
N CYS A 84 -10.64 -20.09 5.49
CA CYS A 84 -12.04 -20.06 5.13
C CYS A 84 -12.76 -21.32 5.59
N TYR A 85 -13.78 -21.10 6.42
CA TYR A 85 -14.77 -22.10 6.79
C TYR A 85 -16.11 -21.75 6.13
N LEU A 86 -16.70 -22.73 5.45
CA LEU A 86 -17.98 -22.67 4.74
C LEU A 86 -18.78 -23.93 5.08
N ALA A 87 -19.92 -23.74 5.75
CA ALA A 87 -20.82 -24.85 6.07
C ALA A 87 -21.50 -25.39 4.79
N PRO A 88 -22.03 -26.64 4.81
CA PRO A 88 -22.78 -27.19 3.69
C PRO A 88 -23.93 -26.27 3.24
N PHE A 89 -24.09 -26.08 1.94
CA PHE A 89 -25.15 -25.28 1.32
C PHE A 89 -25.19 -23.81 1.80
N THR A 90 -24.03 -23.24 2.11
CA THR A 90 -23.91 -21.83 2.51
C THR A 90 -22.98 -21.05 1.59
N SER A 91 -23.15 -19.74 1.59
CA SER A 91 -22.27 -18.81 0.89
C SER A 91 -21.62 -17.83 1.85
N ARG A 92 -20.43 -17.34 1.49
CA ARG A 92 -19.67 -16.39 2.29
C ARG A 92 -18.80 -15.50 1.41
N TRP A 93 -18.82 -14.21 1.72
CA TRP A 93 -17.84 -13.27 1.20
C TRP A 93 -16.49 -13.40 1.92
N VAL A 94 -15.43 -13.47 1.13
CA VAL A 94 -14.04 -13.39 1.59
C VAL A 94 -13.37 -12.19 0.93
N GLN A 95 -12.57 -11.44 1.69
CA GLN A 95 -11.86 -10.27 1.20
C GLN A 95 -10.35 -10.49 1.21
N PHE A 96 -9.71 -10.15 0.10
CA PHE A 96 -8.27 -9.99 -0.01
C PHE A 96 -7.93 -8.51 -0.23
N PHE A 97 -6.69 -8.14 0.08
CA PHE A 97 -6.19 -6.77 -0.07
C PHE A 97 -4.95 -6.71 -0.97
N PRO A 98 -5.07 -7.09 -2.26
CA PRO A 98 -3.95 -7.07 -3.18
C PRO A 98 -3.46 -5.66 -3.50
N TYR A 99 -2.13 -5.52 -3.60
CA TYR A 99 -1.50 -4.37 -4.26
C TYR A 99 -1.51 -4.59 -5.78
N VAL A 100 -2.12 -3.65 -6.51
CA VAL A 100 -2.24 -3.71 -7.97
C VAL A 100 -1.27 -2.73 -8.60
N GLY A 101 -0.33 -3.22 -9.41
CA GLY A 101 0.69 -2.38 -10.07
C GLY A 101 0.21 -1.77 -11.40
N ASN A 102 1.16 -1.19 -12.15
CA ASN A 102 0.93 -0.59 -13.47
C ASN A 102 0.95 -1.58 -14.64
N ASP A 103 1.09 -2.88 -14.39
CA ASP A 103 1.16 -3.91 -15.43
C ASP A 103 -0.13 -4.75 -15.49
N SER A 104 -0.38 -5.39 -16.63
CA SER A 104 -1.46 -6.38 -16.75
C SER A 104 -1.04 -7.65 -16.03
N GLN A 105 -1.76 -8.01 -14.99
CA GLN A 105 -1.43 -9.14 -14.11
C GLN A 105 -2.57 -10.18 -14.14
N GLU A 106 -2.21 -11.46 -14.17
CA GLU A 106 -3.15 -12.54 -13.96
C GLU A 106 -3.27 -12.85 -12.47
N TRP A 107 -4.51 -13.03 -12.00
CA TRP A 107 -4.82 -13.34 -10.62
C TRP A 107 -5.45 -14.71 -10.54
N VAL A 108 -4.93 -15.53 -9.63
CA VAL A 108 -5.31 -16.93 -9.53
C VAL A 108 -5.63 -17.23 -8.07
N LEU A 109 -6.86 -17.68 -7.83
CA LEU A 109 -7.32 -18.18 -6.56
C LEU A 109 -7.15 -19.71 -6.51
N ARG A 110 -6.54 -20.20 -5.44
CA ARG A 110 -6.46 -21.63 -5.14
C ARG A 110 -7.32 -21.95 -3.92
N MET A 111 -8.16 -22.97 -4.05
CA MET A 111 -9.11 -23.47 -3.06
C MET A 111 -8.88 -24.98 -2.91
N GLY A 112 -8.08 -25.40 -1.93
CA GLY A 112 -7.57 -26.77 -1.86
C GLY A 112 -6.79 -27.16 -3.12
N GLU A 113 -7.22 -28.22 -3.80
CA GLU A 113 -6.63 -28.68 -5.06
C GLU A 113 -7.10 -27.89 -6.28
N ARG A 114 -8.20 -27.11 -6.16
CA ARG A 114 -8.77 -26.36 -7.28
C ARG A 114 -8.04 -25.05 -7.50
N ARG A 115 -7.86 -24.70 -8.77
CA ARG A 115 -7.31 -23.43 -9.24
C ARG A 115 -8.34 -22.73 -10.11
N GLU A 116 -8.56 -21.44 -9.86
CA GLU A 116 -9.48 -20.60 -10.60
C GLU A 116 -8.83 -19.27 -10.97
N THR A 117 -8.81 -18.94 -12.27
CA THR A 117 -8.32 -17.65 -12.75
C THR A 117 -9.42 -16.61 -12.58
N LEU A 118 -9.11 -15.54 -11.87
CA LEU A 118 -10.02 -14.43 -11.60
C LEU A 118 -10.02 -13.44 -12.78
N PRO A 119 -11.12 -12.68 -12.98
CA PRO A 119 -11.13 -11.60 -13.96
C PRO A 119 -10.02 -10.59 -13.65
N SER A 120 -9.34 -10.11 -14.69
CA SER A 120 -8.30 -9.10 -14.54
C SER A 120 -8.87 -7.79 -13.99
N PRO A 121 -8.14 -7.10 -13.08
CA PRO A 121 -8.58 -5.82 -12.54
C PRO A 121 -8.62 -4.75 -13.64
N VAL A 122 -9.73 -4.01 -13.69
CA VAL A 122 -9.88 -2.85 -14.57
C VAL A 122 -9.34 -1.63 -13.86
N ARG A 123 -8.47 -0.86 -14.50
CA ARG A 123 -7.93 0.38 -13.89
C ARG A 123 -8.99 1.47 -13.86
N GLY A 124 -9.04 2.20 -12.75
CA GLY A 124 -9.93 3.32 -12.57
C GLY A 124 -9.36 4.37 -11.62
N ALA A 125 -10.12 5.46 -11.48
CA ALA A 125 -9.88 6.46 -10.45
C ALA A 125 -10.44 5.97 -9.11
N PRO A 126 -10.05 6.60 -7.98
CA PRO A 126 -10.75 6.42 -6.71
C PRO A 126 -12.28 6.53 -6.87
N ALA A 127 -12.97 5.50 -6.39
CA ALA A 127 -14.39 5.27 -6.67
C ALA A 127 -15.32 6.19 -5.88
N ALA A 128 -16.47 6.50 -6.48
CA ALA A 128 -17.61 7.10 -5.79
C ALA A 128 -18.80 6.15 -5.85
N VAL A 129 -19.30 5.73 -4.69
CA VAL A 129 -20.31 4.66 -4.62
C VAL A 129 -21.50 5.04 -3.76
N CYS A 130 -22.67 4.53 -4.15
CA CYS A 130 -23.85 4.50 -3.30
C CYS A 130 -23.81 3.24 -2.43
N LEU A 131 -23.83 3.41 -1.10
CA LEU A 131 -23.93 2.27 -0.21
C LEU A 131 -25.35 1.69 -0.25
N THR A 132 -25.40 0.37 -0.13
CA THR A 132 -26.62 -0.41 -0.23
C THR A 132 -26.72 -1.36 0.95
N ALA A 133 -27.88 -1.34 1.61
CA ALA A 133 -28.14 -2.22 2.74
C ALA A 133 -28.30 -3.66 2.25
N SER A 134 -27.63 -4.60 2.92
CA SER A 134 -27.80 -6.03 2.67
C SER A 134 -29.28 -6.45 2.68
N GLY A 135 -29.69 -7.18 1.65
CA GLY A 135 -31.03 -7.77 1.55
C GLY A 135 -32.16 -6.83 1.15
N SER A 136 -31.89 -5.56 0.79
CA SER A 136 -32.94 -4.67 0.28
C SER A 136 -33.28 -4.97 -1.19
N LEU A 137 -34.44 -5.60 -1.41
CA LEU A 137 -34.98 -5.92 -2.74
C LEU A 137 -35.57 -4.71 -3.48
N LEU A 138 -35.82 -3.61 -2.76
CA LEU A 138 -36.45 -2.38 -3.26
C LEU A 138 -35.45 -1.23 -3.24
N GLN A 139 -34.39 -1.35 -4.04
CA GLN A 139 -33.44 -0.26 -4.22
C GLN A 139 -33.83 0.53 -5.47
N GLY A 140 -34.11 1.82 -5.29
CA GLY A 140 -34.26 2.76 -6.40
C GLY A 140 -32.99 2.78 -7.25
N ARG A 141 -33.14 2.99 -8.56
CA ARG A 141 -32.03 3.12 -9.51
C ARG A 141 -31.05 4.18 -9.00
N ALA A 142 -29.79 3.80 -8.76
CA ALA A 142 -28.75 4.73 -8.33
C ALA A 142 -28.07 5.39 -9.54
N GLY A 143 -27.73 6.68 -9.43
CA GLY A 143 -26.97 7.40 -10.45
C GLY A 143 -25.47 7.07 -10.45
N LEU A 144 -24.97 6.50 -9.35
CA LEU A 144 -23.60 5.96 -9.20
C LEU A 144 -23.61 4.44 -9.07
N ARG A 145 -22.42 3.84 -9.16
CA ARG A 145 -22.22 2.41 -8.86
C ARG A 145 -22.58 2.13 -7.40
N THR A 146 -23.19 0.98 -7.17
CA THR A 146 -23.60 0.54 -5.83
C THR A 146 -22.57 -0.38 -5.21
N PHE A 147 -22.36 -0.25 -3.90
CA PHE A 147 -21.51 -1.13 -3.13
C PHE A 147 -22.25 -1.63 -1.87
N SER A 148 -22.10 -2.91 -1.55
CA SER A 148 -22.76 -3.51 -0.39
C SER A 148 -22.11 -3.02 0.90
N ASP A 149 -22.90 -2.57 1.87
CA ASP A 149 -22.37 -2.05 3.14
C ASP A 149 -21.74 -3.13 4.02
N GLU A 150 -22.17 -4.40 3.89
CA GLU A 150 -21.54 -5.57 4.54
C GLU A 150 -20.11 -5.85 4.04
N LEU A 151 -19.72 -5.30 2.89
CA LEU A 151 -18.39 -5.44 2.32
C LEU A 151 -17.49 -4.24 2.63
N PHE A 152 -18.00 -3.23 3.34
CA PHE A 152 -17.18 -2.09 3.72
C PHE A 152 -15.99 -2.54 4.62
N PRO A 153 -14.75 -2.16 4.32
CA PRO A 153 -13.60 -2.68 5.06
C PRO A 153 -13.59 -2.33 6.55
N LEU A 154 -12.95 -3.19 7.35
CA LEU A 154 -12.77 -3.02 8.79
C LEU A 154 -11.63 -2.08 9.16
N THR A 155 -10.87 -1.57 8.18
CA THR A 155 -9.73 -0.69 8.40
C THR A 155 -9.66 0.39 7.32
N VAL A 156 -9.27 1.60 7.71
CA VAL A 156 -9.05 2.71 6.79
C VAL A 156 -7.96 2.40 5.75
N ALA A 157 -6.99 1.56 6.10
CA ALA A 157 -5.91 1.11 5.21
C ALA A 157 -6.42 0.42 3.93
N ALA A 158 -7.65 -0.12 3.95
CA ALA A 158 -8.29 -0.77 2.80
C ALA A 158 -9.21 0.18 2.00
N THR A 159 -9.20 1.48 2.28
CA THR A 159 -10.09 2.48 1.65
C THR A 159 -9.38 3.36 0.62
N ASP A 160 -8.17 3.01 0.19
CA ASP A 160 -7.34 3.80 -0.74
C ASP A 160 -7.95 3.95 -2.14
N GLY A 161 -8.83 3.01 -2.53
CA GLY A 161 -9.61 3.06 -3.76
C GLY A 161 -10.94 3.82 -3.64
N LEU A 162 -11.23 4.49 -2.52
CA LEU A 162 -12.53 5.13 -2.25
C LEU A 162 -12.40 6.64 -2.09
N ALA A 163 -13.05 7.39 -2.99
CA ALA A 163 -13.12 8.85 -2.94
C ALA A 163 -14.36 9.36 -2.21
N ALA A 164 -15.53 8.84 -2.58
CA ALA A 164 -16.80 9.37 -2.08
C ALA A 164 -17.82 8.26 -1.80
N VAL A 165 -18.64 8.51 -0.80
CA VAL A 165 -19.74 7.63 -0.40
C VAL A 165 -21.04 8.41 -0.40
N VAL A 166 -22.07 7.86 -1.03
CA VAL A 166 -23.44 8.37 -0.95
C VAL A 166 -24.25 7.46 -0.04
N LEU A 167 -24.95 8.06 0.92
CA LEU A 167 -25.70 7.35 1.95
C LEU A 167 -27.03 8.06 2.24
N ASP A 168 -28.11 7.29 2.36
CA ASP A 168 -29.46 7.78 2.68
C ASP A 168 -30.15 6.93 3.76
N TYR A 169 -29.40 6.07 4.44
CA TYR A 169 -29.88 5.24 5.55
C TYR A 169 -28.79 5.13 6.62
N VAL A 170 -29.09 4.47 7.73
CA VAL A 170 -28.12 4.19 8.79
C VAL A 170 -27.61 2.74 8.63
N PRO A 171 -26.33 2.52 8.26
CA PRO A 171 -25.76 1.19 8.18
C PRO A 171 -25.78 0.48 9.52
N ARG A 172 -26.01 -0.84 9.50
CA ARG A 172 -25.99 -1.69 10.71
C ARG A 172 -24.62 -2.30 10.92
N TRP A 173 -23.62 -1.44 11.09
CA TRP A 173 -22.23 -1.83 11.21
C TRP A 173 -21.79 -2.10 12.65
N GLU A 174 -20.86 -3.03 12.83
CA GLU A 174 -20.09 -3.18 14.06
C GLU A 174 -19.21 -1.94 14.35
N PRO A 175 -18.86 -1.68 15.64
CA PRO A 175 -18.10 -0.50 16.02
C PRO A 175 -16.77 -0.32 15.27
N VAL A 176 -16.06 -1.41 14.98
CA VAL A 176 -14.77 -1.39 14.25
C VAL A 176 -14.96 -0.82 12.84
N ARG A 177 -16.03 -1.22 12.15
CA ARG A 177 -16.33 -0.74 10.80
C ARG A 177 -16.85 0.69 10.80
N CYS A 178 -17.65 1.07 11.80
CA CYS A 178 -18.02 2.48 12.01
C CYS A 178 -16.77 3.36 12.19
N ARG A 179 -15.79 2.90 12.99
CA ARG A 179 -14.52 3.59 13.17
C ARG A 179 -13.74 3.69 11.86
N ALA A 180 -13.59 2.59 11.11
CA ALA A 180 -12.91 2.60 9.82
C ALA A 180 -13.53 3.59 8.82
N PHE A 181 -14.86 3.72 8.83
CA PHE A 181 -15.59 4.69 8.02
C PHE A 181 -15.33 6.14 8.47
N VAL A 182 -15.36 6.41 9.78
CA VAL A 182 -15.04 7.73 10.33
C VAL A 182 -13.58 8.10 10.08
N ASP A 183 -12.66 7.13 10.17
CA ASP A 183 -11.23 7.32 9.90
C ASP A 183 -10.99 7.63 8.42
N TRP A 184 -11.69 6.94 7.50
CA TRP A 184 -11.69 7.27 6.07
C TRP A 184 -12.19 8.70 5.83
N LEU A 185 -13.26 9.11 6.51
CA LEU A 185 -13.79 10.47 6.43
C LEU A 185 -12.74 11.48 6.94
N ARG A 186 -12.21 11.29 8.16
CA ARG A 186 -11.19 12.16 8.77
C ARG A 186 -9.93 12.32 7.93
N ARG A 187 -9.54 11.28 7.21
CA ARG A 187 -8.39 11.31 6.30
C ARG A 187 -8.61 12.17 5.04
N GLY A 188 -9.85 12.39 4.62
CA GLY A 188 -10.15 13.12 3.37
C GLY A 188 -11.31 12.55 2.56
N GLY A 189 -11.99 11.49 3.01
CA GLY A 189 -13.18 10.98 2.36
C GLY A 189 -14.27 12.05 2.20
N THR A 190 -15.13 11.91 1.19
CA THR A 190 -16.31 12.78 1.03
C THR A 190 -17.59 11.97 1.19
N LEU A 191 -18.41 12.32 2.18
CA LEU A 191 -19.71 11.72 2.43
C LEU A 191 -20.82 12.61 1.90
N HIS A 192 -21.68 12.05 1.06
CA HIS A 192 -22.89 12.68 0.56
C HIS A 192 -24.11 12.06 1.24
N LEU A 193 -24.78 12.84 2.08
CA LEU A 193 -25.99 12.42 2.78
C LEU A 193 -27.24 12.85 2.01
N LEU A 194 -28.16 11.92 1.77
CA LEU A 194 -29.44 12.17 1.14
C LEU A 194 -30.59 11.94 2.13
N PRO A 195 -31.73 12.64 1.99
CA PRO A 195 -32.91 12.36 2.78
C PRO A 195 -33.62 11.10 2.30
N ALA A 196 -34.01 10.22 3.23
CA ALA A 196 -34.92 9.12 2.97
C ALA A 196 -36.32 9.51 3.49
N GLY A 197 -37.31 9.56 2.60
CA GLY A 197 -38.67 9.97 2.99
C GLY A 197 -38.79 11.44 3.44
N GLY A 198 -37.84 12.29 3.07
CA GLY A 198 -37.85 13.72 3.39
C GLY A 198 -36.98 14.12 4.60
N GLU A 199 -36.49 13.15 5.38
CA GLU A 199 -35.60 13.40 6.52
C GLU A 199 -34.21 12.76 6.30
N TYR A 200 -33.17 13.41 6.81
CA TYR A 200 -31.83 12.83 6.79
C TYR A 200 -31.69 11.71 7.85
N PRO A 201 -30.88 10.66 7.57
CA PRO A 201 -30.59 9.63 8.55
C PRO A 201 -30.02 10.21 9.85
N ARG A 202 -30.46 9.67 10.98
CA ARG A 202 -29.93 10.01 12.31
C ARG A 202 -29.01 8.91 12.81
N PHE A 203 -27.76 9.25 13.01
CA PHE A 203 -26.69 8.32 13.35
C PHE A 203 -26.49 8.22 14.86
N GLY A 204 -26.15 7.02 15.36
CA GLY A 204 -25.79 6.78 16.76
C GLY A 204 -24.32 6.39 16.91
N GLY A 205 -23.84 6.33 18.16
CA GLY A 205 -22.49 5.86 18.49
C GLY A 205 -21.38 6.66 17.80
N GLU A 206 -20.40 5.95 17.23
CA GLU A 206 -19.25 6.52 16.51
C GLU A 206 -19.66 7.41 15.32
N LEU A 207 -20.82 7.16 14.69
CA LEU A 207 -21.32 7.93 13.56
C LEU A 207 -22.10 9.19 13.98
N SER A 208 -22.28 9.45 15.28
CA SER A 208 -23.05 10.60 15.77
C SER A 208 -22.51 11.96 15.32
N ILE A 209 -21.21 12.04 15.00
CA ILE A 209 -20.55 13.22 14.40
C ILE A 209 -21.18 13.66 13.07
N LEU A 210 -21.89 12.75 12.39
CA LEU A 210 -22.57 13.00 11.12
C LEU A 210 -23.96 13.66 11.28
N ASN A 211 -24.43 13.92 12.51
CA ASN A 211 -25.76 14.50 12.76
C ASN A 211 -25.79 16.04 12.70
N THR A 212 -24.68 16.69 12.39
CA THR A 212 -24.59 18.16 12.34
C THR A 212 -25.61 18.75 11.36
N PRO A 213 -26.37 19.80 11.74
CA PRO A 213 -27.49 20.30 10.93
C PRO A 213 -27.06 21.08 9.69
N THR A 214 -25.79 21.47 9.57
CA THR A 214 -25.26 22.25 8.45
C THR A 214 -25.21 21.42 7.16
N ASP A 215 -25.46 22.07 6.03
CA ASP A 215 -25.44 21.43 4.71
C ASP A 215 -24.03 20.94 4.29
N ARG A 216 -22.98 21.62 4.77
CA ARG A 216 -21.57 21.22 4.57
C ARG A 216 -20.84 21.28 5.89
N VAL A 217 -20.16 20.20 6.25
CA VAL A 217 -19.43 20.06 7.52
C VAL A 217 -18.11 19.35 7.27
N ARG A 218 -17.03 19.87 7.84
CA ARG A 218 -15.72 19.22 7.80
C ARG A 218 -15.58 18.27 8.98
N VAL A 219 -14.97 17.12 8.72
CA VAL A 219 -14.63 16.12 9.73
C VAL A 219 -13.20 15.70 9.44
N GLY A 220 -12.25 16.16 10.26
CA GLY A 220 -10.83 16.08 9.93
C GLY A 220 -10.54 16.80 8.60
N SER A 221 -9.84 16.12 7.70
CA SER A 221 -9.56 16.59 6.33
C SER A 221 -10.69 16.29 5.33
N GLY A 222 -11.71 15.53 5.72
CA GLY A 222 -12.84 15.16 4.86
C GLY A 222 -14.04 16.09 4.94
N LEU A 223 -15.05 15.77 4.16
CA LEU A 223 -16.23 16.61 3.96
C LEU A 223 -17.51 15.79 4.00
N VAL A 224 -18.50 16.27 4.75
CA VAL A 224 -19.88 15.80 4.73
C VAL A 224 -20.74 16.84 4.01
N VAL A 225 -21.46 16.43 2.98
CA VAL A 225 -22.36 17.29 2.18
C VAL A 225 -23.75 16.69 2.18
N ARG A 226 -24.74 17.50 2.54
CA ARG A 226 -26.16 17.13 2.52
C ARG A 226 -26.79 17.61 1.23
N HIS A 227 -27.43 16.71 0.49
CA HIS A 227 -28.12 17.05 -0.73
C HIS A 227 -29.62 16.81 -0.60
N ARG A 228 -30.42 17.75 -1.09
CA ARG A 228 -31.87 17.56 -1.27
C ARG A 228 -32.13 16.85 -2.61
N ALA A 229 -31.62 15.64 -2.75
CA ALA A 229 -31.73 14.82 -3.95
C ALA A 229 -32.04 13.36 -3.60
N VAL A 230 -32.60 12.60 -4.54
CA VAL A 230 -32.77 11.14 -4.38
C VAL A 230 -31.60 10.39 -5.02
N ARG A 231 -31.39 9.12 -4.64
CA ARG A 231 -30.27 8.29 -5.10
C ARG A 231 -30.08 8.27 -6.63
N GLY A 232 -31.16 8.32 -7.40
CA GLY A 232 -31.11 8.28 -8.87
C GLY A 232 -30.58 9.55 -9.51
N ASP A 233 -30.71 10.69 -8.84
CA ASP A 233 -30.28 12.00 -9.37
C ASP A 233 -28.80 12.27 -9.09
N VAL A 234 -28.23 11.58 -8.11
CA VAL A 234 -26.83 11.73 -7.73
C VAL A 234 -25.95 11.01 -8.74
N THR A 235 -25.50 11.76 -9.75
CA THR A 235 -24.53 11.33 -10.77
C THR A 235 -23.19 12.04 -10.58
N ARG A 236 -22.16 11.64 -11.34
CA ARG A 236 -20.86 12.34 -11.35
C ARG A 236 -21.02 13.83 -11.70
N GLU A 237 -21.88 14.15 -12.67
CA GLU A 237 -22.16 15.53 -13.09
C GLU A 237 -22.89 16.33 -12.00
N PHE A 238 -23.81 15.70 -11.27
CA PHE A 238 -24.48 16.33 -10.14
C PHE A 238 -23.48 16.72 -9.05
N LEU A 239 -22.58 15.79 -8.69
CA LEU A 239 -21.55 16.04 -7.69
C LEU A 239 -20.57 17.14 -8.12
N ALA A 240 -20.15 17.16 -9.40
CA ALA A 240 -19.31 18.21 -9.95
C ALA A 240 -19.98 19.59 -9.87
N LYS A 241 -21.26 19.69 -10.22
CA LYS A 241 -22.06 20.94 -10.09
C LYS A 241 -22.24 21.38 -8.64
N ALA A 242 -22.28 20.43 -7.70
CA ALA A 242 -22.34 20.71 -6.27
C ALA A 242 -20.97 21.10 -5.65
N GLY A 243 -19.94 21.30 -6.47
CA GLY A 243 -18.59 21.67 -6.01
C GLY A 243 -17.78 20.50 -5.45
N CYS A 244 -18.19 19.25 -5.74
CA CYS A 244 -17.50 18.03 -5.34
C CYS A 244 -17.15 17.19 -6.58
N PRO A 245 -16.30 17.68 -7.50
CA PRO A 245 -15.89 16.89 -8.66
C PRO A 245 -15.16 15.63 -8.20
N LEU A 246 -15.47 14.51 -8.84
CA LEU A 246 -14.82 13.24 -8.55
C LEU A 246 -13.46 13.15 -9.27
N PRO A 247 -12.48 12.44 -8.68
CA PRO A 247 -11.22 12.18 -9.35
C PRO A 247 -11.42 11.48 -10.70
N GLU A 248 -10.69 11.93 -11.71
CA GLU A 248 -10.63 11.26 -13.01
C GLU A 248 -9.42 10.32 -13.06
N SER A 249 -9.54 9.27 -13.88
CA SER A 249 -8.42 8.35 -14.08
C SER A 249 -7.49 8.99 -15.09
N PRO A 250 -6.21 9.19 -14.75
CA PRO A 250 -5.28 9.75 -15.72
C PRO A 250 -5.07 8.77 -16.88
N PRO A 251 -4.63 9.27 -18.04
CA PRO A 251 -4.27 8.41 -19.15
C PRO A 251 -3.16 7.43 -18.73
N ALA A 252 -3.30 6.16 -19.11
CA ALA A 252 -2.26 5.18 -18.88
C ALA A 252 -0.98 5.64 -19.58
N SER A 253 0.08 5.93 -18.81
CA SER A 253 1.40 6.23 -19.35
C SER A 253 2.17 4.92 -19.54
N PRO A 254 2.35 4.43 -20.79
CA PRO A 254 3.06 3.18 -21.02
C PRO A 254 4.56 3.35 -20.72
N GLY A 255 5.13 2.40 -19.98
CA GLY A 255 6.58 2.20 -19.92
C GLY A 255 7.34 2.86 -18.77
N PHE A 256 6.68 3.33 -17.71
CA PHE A 256 7.36 3.87 -16.54
C PHE A 256 7.35 2.88 -15.37
N GLN A 257 8.53 2.63 -14.78
CA GLN A 257 8.62 2.08 -13.43
C GLN A 257 7.83 2.97 -12.47
N THR A 258 7.12 2.34 -11.56
CA THR A 258 6.20 3.01 -10.63
C THR A 258 6.96 3.84 -9.60
N LEU A 259 6.31 4.86 -9.03
CA LEU A 259 6.88 5.63 -7.93
C LEU A 259 7.28 4.70 -6.77
N ASP A 260 6.47 3.69 -6.49
CA ASP A 260 6.73 2.70 -5.44
C ASP A 260 8.00 1.89 -5.70
N GLU A 261 8.26 1.50 -6.94
CA GLU A 261 9.51 0.84 -7.33
C GLU A 261 10.71 1.76 -7.14
N SER A 262 10.61 3.06 -7.48
CA SER A 262 11.67 4.03 -7.25
C SER A 262 11.95 4.25 -5.76
N LEU A 263 10.91 4.34 -4.92
CA LEU A 263 11.05 4.46 -3.47
C LEU A 263 11.74 3.22 -2.87
N LEU A 264 11.30 2.02 -3.24
CA LEU A 264 11.89 0.77 -2.76
C LEU A 264 13.31 0.57 -3.28
N ALA A 265 13.60 0.97 -4.52
CA ALA A 265 14.96 0.97 -5.06
C ALA A 265 15.86 1.92 -4.26
N GLY A 266 15.40 3.15 -3.99
CA GLY A 266 16.14 4.11 -3.16
C GLY A 266 16.45 3.57 -1.76
N LEU A 267 15.49 2.91 -1.10
CA LEU A 267 15.72 2.28 0.20
C LEU A 267 16.68 1.09 0.15
N LYS A 268 16.71 0.33 -0.95
CA LYS A 268 17.69 -0.74 -1.16
C LYS A 268 19.12 -0.20 -1.27
N GLU A 269 19.29 0.97 -1.89
CA GLU A 269 20.60 1.58 -2.09
C GLU A 269 21.29 2.01 -0.79
N ILE A 270 20.51 2.29 0.28
CA ILE A 270 21.04 2.60 1.61
C ILE A 270 21.87 1.42 2.17
N VAL A 271 21.51 0.18 1.82
CA VAL A 271 22.14 -1.04 2.34
C VAL A 271 23.23 -1.57 1.41
N ARG A 272 23.81 -0.73 0.55
CA ARG A 272 24.86 -1.19 -0.36
C ARG A 272 26.13 -1.52 0.41
N PRO A 273 26.71 -2.71 0.17
CA PRO A 273 27.94 -3.09 0.83
C PRO A 273 29.12 -2.28 0.31
N GLU A 274 29.90 -1.72 1.23
CA GLU A 274 31.21 -1.14 0.96
C GLU A 274 32.23 -2.28 0.81
N HIS A 275 32.27 -2.88 -0.37
CA HIS A 275 33.31 -3.84 -0.68
C HIS A 275 34.61 -3.12 -0.99
N GLU A 276 35.67 -3.50 -0.26
CA GLU A 276 37.06 -3.16 -0.58
C GLU A 276 37.50 -3.93 -1.84
N TRP A 277 36.99 -3.51 -3.00
CA TRP A 277 37.21 -4.17 -4.29
C TRP A 277 38.69 -4.33 -4.60
N THR A 278 39.52 -3.37 -4.23
CA THR A 278 40.99 -3.46 -4.37
C THR A 278 41.52 -4.70 -3.65
N LEU A 279 41.07 -4.96 -2.43
CA LEU A 279 41.52 -6.07 -1.61
C LEU A 279 40.99 -7.41 -2.15
N ILE A 280 39.75 -7.43 -2.65
CA ILE A 280 39.18 -8.58 -3.37
C ILE A 280 40.00 -8.88 -4.62
N TYR A 281 40.32 -7.88 -5.44
CA TYR A 281 41.12 -8.06 -6.65
C TYR A 281 42.54 -8.54 -6.34
N LEU A 282 43.21 -7.95 -5.34
CA LEU A 282 44.52 -8.39 -4.89
C LEU A 282 44.47 -9.83 -4.36
N GLY A 283 43.45 -10.18 -3.60
CA GLY A 283 43.21 -11.55 -3.12
C GLY A 283 42.99 -12.54 -4.26
N LEU A 284 42.25 -12.16 -5.30
CA LEU A 284 42.00 -12.99 -6.47
C LEU A 284 43.29 -13.21 -7.28
N ILE A 285 44.09 -12.15 -7.49
CA ILE A 285 45.39 -12.24 -8.15
C ILE A 285 46.32 -13.16 -7.35
N ALA A 286 46.40 -12.99 -6.03
CA ALA A 286 47.20 -13.84 -5.16
C ALA A 286 46.75 -15.31 -5.24
N TYR A 287 45.43 -15.56 -5.25
CA TYR A 287 44.87 -16.90 -5.43
C TYR A 287 45.27 -17.53 -6.77
N LEU A 288 45.15 -16.80 -7.88
CA LEU A 288 45.55 -17.26 -9.21
C LEU A 288 47.05 -17.60 -9.29
N ILE A 289 47.90 -16.78 -8.65
CA ILE A 289 49.35 -17.05 -8.55
C ILE A 289 49.62 -18.32 -7.73
N LEU A 290 48.90 -18.51 -6.62
CA LEU A 290 49.02 -19.71 -5.76
C LEU A 290 48.64 -20.98 -6.52
N ILE A 291 47.45 -21.04 -7.14
CA ILE A 291 46.97 -22.28 -7.78
C ILE A 291 47.64 -22.58 -9.13
N GLY A 292 48.19 -21.56 -9.81
CA GLY A 292 48.85 -21.72 -11.09
C GLY A 292 50.37 -21.85 -10.94
N PRO A 293 51.14 -20.75 -11.06
CA PRO A 293 52.60 -20.76 -11.01
C PRO A 293 53.19 -21.49 -9.79
N VAL A 294 52.70 -21.20 -8.58
CA VAL A 294 53.28 -21.75 -7.34
C VAL A 294 52.98 -23.25 -7.23
N ASN A 295 51.73 -23.66 -7.45
CA ASN A 295 51.35 -25.07 -7.43
C ASN A 295 52.09 -25.89 -8.51
N TYR A 296 52.28 -25.32 -9.71
CA TYR A 296 53.06 -25.96 -10.77
C TYR A 296 54.52 -26.18 -10.34
N LEU A 297 55.16 -25.17 -9.73
CA LEU A 297 56.53 -25.30 -9.21
C LEU A 297 56.63 -26.36 -8.10
N ILE A 298 55.64 -26.43 -7.20
CA ILE A 298 55.55 -27.46 -6.16
C ILE A 298 55.41 -28.85 -6.79
N GLY A 299 54.51 -29.01 -7.77
CA GLY A 299 54.31 -30.28 -8.47
C GLY A 299 55.53 -30.74 -9.26
N ARG A 300 56.29 -29.81 -9.86
CA ARG A 300 57.52 -30.13 -10.58
C ARG A 300 58.67 -30.53 -9.65
N ARG A 301 58.74 -29.96 -8.45
CA ARG A 301 59.86 -30.15 -7.50
C ARG A 301 59.59 -31.28 -6.50
N ALA A 302 58.34 -31.56 -6.18
CA ALA A 302 57.95 -32.62 -5.27
C ALA A 302 57.74 -33.94 -6.03
N ALA A 303 58.51 -34.98 -5.70
CA ALA A 303 58.37 -36.32 -6.28
C ALA A 303 57.00 -37.01 -5.97
N ARG A 304 56.16 -36.39 -5.15
CA ARG A 304 54.86 -36.92 -4.71
C ARG A 304 53.75 -35.96 -5.16
N TYR A 305 53.02 -36.32 -6.21
CA TYR A 305 51.90 -35.55 -6.76
C TYR A 305 50.83 -35.17 -5.70
N ARG A 306 50.70 -35.97 -4.63
CA ARG A 306 49.78 -35.73 -3.51
C ARG A 306 50.03 -34.39 -2.80
N LEU A 307 51.28 -33.91 -2.77
CA LEU A 307 51.61 -32.63 -2.14
C LEU A 307 51.06 -31.44 -2.95
N ALA A 308 51.12 -31.50 -4.28
CA ALA A 308 50.53 -30.48 -5.14
C ALA A 308 48.99 -30.46 -5.03
N ILE A 309 48.35 -31.65 -4.99
CA ILE A 309 46.90 -31.74 -4.77
C ILE A 309 46.51 -31.18 -3.39
N GLY A 310 47.22 -31.58 -2.33
CA GLY A 310 46.97 -31.07 -0.98
C GLY A 310 47.14 -29.55 -0.89
N PHE A 311 48.18 -29.00 -1.51
CA PHE A 311 48.40 -27.56 -1.58
C PHE A 311 47.27 -26.84 -2.32
N PHE A 312 46.85 -27.35 -3.48
CA PHE A 312 45.75 -26.78 -4.24
C PHE A 312 44.45 -26.73 -3.42
N LEU A 313 44.09 -27.84 -2.75
CA LEU A 313 42.89 -27.89 -1.91
C LEU A 313 42.97 -26.90 -0.74
N CYS A 314 44.12 -26.83 -0.05
CA CYS A 314 44.32 -25.87 1.03
C CYS A 314 44.25 -24.42 0.53
N ALA A 315 44.84 -24.10 -0.62
CA ALA A 315 44.79 -22.77 -1.21
C ALA A 315 43.36 -22.39 -1.62
N ALA A 316 42.61 -23.32 -2.22
CA ALA A 316 41.21 -23.11 -2.57
C ALA A 316 40.33 -22.90 -1.32
N MET A 317 40.52 -23.71 -0.27
CA MET A 317 39.81 -23.54 1.00
C MET A 317 40.15 -22.20 1.67
N ALA A 318 41.42 -21.83 1.73
CA ALA A 318 41.87 -20.57 2.32
C ALA A 318 41.35 -19.36 1.54
N ALA A 319 41.38 -19.40 0.21
CA ALA A 319 40.83 -18.33 -0.63
C ALA A 319 39.31 -18.22 -0.49
N THR A 320 38.59 -19.35 -0.47
CA THR A 320 37.13 -19.36 -0.24
C THR A 320 36.78 -18.77 1.13
N TRP A 321 37.53 -19.15 2.17
CA TRP A 321 37.35 -18.60 3.52
C TRP A 321 37.66 -17.10 3.55
N ALA A 322 38.78 -16.66 2.96
CA ALA A 322 39.18 -15.25 2.92
C ALA A 322 38.16 -14.39 2.16
N MET A 323 37.75 -14.81 0.96
CA MET A 323 36.72 -14.11 0.18
C MET A 323 35.38 -14.08 0.91
N GLY A 324 35.00 -15.18 1.56
CA GLY A 324 33.80 -15.23 2.38
C GLY A 324 33.87 -14.31 3.60
N THR A 325 35.04 -14.08 4.21
CA THR A 325 35.20 -13.10 5.30
C THR A 325 35.19 -11.66 4.79
N LEU A 326 35.84 -11.38 3.66
CA LEU A 326 35.91 -10.05 3.06
C LEU A 326 34.54 -9.59 2.54
N GLY A 327 33.79 -10.48 1.88
CA GLY A 327 32.44 -10.19 1.44
C GLY A 327 31.49 -9.88 2.60
N ARG A 328 31.56 -10.64 3.70
CA ARG A 328 30.70 -10.41 4.89
C ARG A 328 30.94 -9.07 5.56
N ARG A 329 32.21 -8.66 5.66
CA ARG A 329 32.58 -7.36 6.26
C ARG A 329 32.06 -6.17 5.48
N GLY A 330 31.92 -6.31 4.16
CA GLY A 330 31.35 -5.26 3.31
C GLY A 330 29.90 -4.88 3.68
N PHE A 331 29.17 -5.76 4.36
CA PHE A 331 27.78 -5.54 4.79
C PHE A 331 27.63 -5.08 6.25
N GLY A 332 28.71 -4.71 6.94
CA GLY A 332 28.65 -4.20 8.32
C GLY A 332 28.25 -5.22 9.40
N GLU A 333 28.04 -6.49 9.04
CA GLU A 333 27.69 -7.62 9.94
C GLU A 333 26.40 -7.47 10.77
N VAL A 334 25.61 -6.40 10.57
CA VAL A 334 24.37 -6.12 11.31
C VAL A 334 23.17 -6.13 10.36
N SER A 335 22.09 -6.82 10.75
CA SER A 335 20.79 -6.73 10.06
C SER A 335 20.19 -5.35 10.31
N CYS A 336 19.63 -4.69 9.30
CA CYS A 336 19.03 -3.38 9.45
C CYS A 336 17.68 -3.28 8.76
N VAL A 337 16.86 -2.34 9.23
CA VAL A 337 15.57 -2.00 8.63
C VAL A 337 15.60 -0.53 8.27
N HIS A 338 15.27 -0.22 7.02
CA HIS A 338 15.07 1.15 6.58
C HIS A 338 13.64 1.33 6.12
N SER A 339 13.00 2.40 6.57
CA SER A 339 11.63 2.70 6.20
C SER A 339 11.42 4.16 5.84
N LEU A 340 10.55 4.37 4.87
CA LEU A 340 10.03 5.68 4.53
C LEU A 340 8.50 5.59 4.61
N ALA A 341 7.88 6.48 5.36
CA ALA A 341 6.44 6.49 5.60
C ALA A 341 5.79 7.75 5.05
N TYR A 342 4.53 7.64 4.68
CA TYR A 342 3.62 8.73 4.39
C TYR A 342 2.44 8.62 5.35
N ALA A 343 2.20 9.67 6.14
CA ALA A 343 1.24 9.67 7.23
C ALA A 343 0.24 10.82 7.10
N VAL A 344 -1.05 10.49 7.14
CA VAL A 344 -2.14 11.48 7.21
C VAL A 344 -2.80 11.39 8.58
N PRO A 345 -2.94 12.49 9.34
CA PRO A 345 -3.57 12.46 10.64
C PRO A 345 -5.05 12.10 10.51
N ILE A 346 -5.51 11.18 11.35
CA ILE A 346 -6.92 10.83 11.52
C ILE A 346 -7.50 11.64 12.67
N ASP A 347 -6.87 11.54 13.84
CA ASP A 347 -7.15 12.33 15.03
C ASP A 347 -5.86 12.53 15.84
N SER A 348 -5.97 13.02 17.08
CA SER A 348 -4.79 13.26 17.92
C SER A 348 -4.08 11.94 18.23
N GLY A 349 -2.87 11.80 17.69
CA GLY A 349 -1.98 10.66 17.93
C GLY A 349 -2.22 9.43 17.04
N HIS A 350 -3.15 9.47 16.09
CA HIS A 350 -3.39 8.36 15.17
C HIS A 350 -3.30 8.78 13.72
N TYR A 351 -2.66 7.93 12.92
CA TYR A 351 -2.32 8.21 11.54
C TYR A 351 -2.76 7.08 10.63
N ASP A 352 -3.20 7.44 9.45
CA ASP A 352 -3.29 6.51 8.35
C ASP A 352 -1.95 6.50 7.61
N VAL A 353 -1.24 5.38 7.66
CA VAL A 353 0.17 5.29 7.27
C VAL A 353 0.39 4.32 6.12
N THR A 354 1.10 4.78 5.10
CA THR A 354 1.70 3.93 4.05
C THR A 354 3.19 3.93 4.26
N GLN A 355 3.79 2.76 4.35
CA GLN A 355 5.21 2.62 4.63
C GLN A 355 5.86 1.73 3.59
N TRP A 356 6.93 2.25 2.99
CA TRP A 356 7.85 1.49 2.15
C TRP A 356 9.00 1.05 3.05
N VAL A 357 9.21 -0.25 3.13
CA VAL A 357 10.17 -0.85 4.05
C VAL A 357 11.14 -1.70 3.26
N ASN A 358 12.42 -1.60 3.60
CA ASN A 358 13.46 -2.51 3.15
C ASN A 358 14.12 -3.18 4.37
N VAL A 359 13.99 -4.50 4.46
CA VAL A 359 14.62 -5.29 5.52
C VAL A 359 15.87 -5.96 4.95
N PHE A 360 17.02 -5.74 5.57
CA PHE A 360 18.26 -6.42 5.25
C PHE A 360 18.70 -7.34 6.39
N VAL A 361 19.13 -8.55 6.04
CA VAL A 361 19.49 -9.58 7.02
C VAL A 361 20.88 -10.15 6.77
N THR A 362 21.63 -10.38 7.84
CA THR A 362 22.95 -11.03 7.78
C THR A 362 22.88 -12.54 8.02
N HIS A 363 21.73 -13.03 8.44
CA HIS A 363 21.41 -14.44 8.64
C HIS A 363 20.21 -14.79 7.76
N GLY A 364 20.27 -15.93 7.05
CA GLY A 364 19.14 -16.38 6.27
C GLY A 364 18.19 -17.15 7.17
N ASP A 365 16.91 -16.75 7.20
CA ASP A 365 15.87 -17.37 8.02
C ASP A 365 14.47 -17.00 7.52
N GLU A 366 13.45 -17.64 8.10
CA GLU A 366 12.05 -17.24 7.96
C GLU A 366 11.70 -16.15 8.98
N TYR A 367 11.29 -14.98 8.48
CA TYR A 367 10.93 -13.83 9.30
C TYR A 367 9.41 -13.64 9.36
N ALA A 368 8.89 -13.47 10.56
CA ALA A 368 7.48 -13.13 10.82
C ALA A 368 7.33 -11.62 11.08
N ILE A 369 7.15 -10.86 10.01
CA ILE A 369 7.08 -9.40 10.04
C ILE A 369 5.68 -8.93 10.46
N ARG A 370 5.64 -8.01 11.44
CA ARG A 370 4.42 -7.35 11.95
C ARG A 370 4.66 -5.87 12.23
N HIS A 371 3.59 -5.10 12.41
CA HIS A 371 3.63 -3.73 12.92
C HIS A 371 2.63 -3.59 14.07
N ALA A 372 2.74 -2.50 14.83
CA ALA A 372 1.95 -2.23 16.02
C ALA A 372 0.50 -1.77 15.74
N ALA A 373 -0.18 -2.37 14.77
CA ALA A 373 -1.56 -2.03 14.42
C ALA A 373 -2.53 -3.20 14.62
N GLU A 374 -3.82 -2.87 14.79
CA GLU A 374 -4.92 -3.83 14.87
C GLU A 374 -5.15 -4.56 13.54
N HIS A 375 -4.96 -3.85 12.41
CA HIS A 375 -5.14 -4.40 11.07
C HIS A 375 -3.95 -3.99 10.19
N ASN A 376 -3.09 -4.96 9.86
CA ASN A 376 -1.94 -4.75 8.99
C ASN A 376 -2.17 -5.32 7.59
N LEU A 377 -1.98 -4.48 6.57
CA LEU A 377 -1.98 -4.92 5.17
C LEU A 377 -0.55 -4.85 4.65
N TYR A 378 -0.11 -5.92 3.99
CA TYR A 378 1.24 -6.03 3.42
C TYR A 378 1.17 -6.31 1.92
N ALA A 379 2.20 -5.88 1.20
CA ALA A 379 2.44 -6.27 -0.17
C ALA A 379 3.93 -6.37 -0.45
N ALA A 380 4.39 -7.45 -1.09
CA ALA A 380 5.80 -7.60 -1.43
C ALA A 380 6.26 -6.63 -2.55
N CYS A 381 5.33 -6.02 -3.29
CA CYS A 381 5.54 -5.10 -4.42
C CYS A 381 6.50 -5.56 -5.54
N GLU A 382 7.02 -6.78 -5.47
CA GLU A 382 7.99 -7.34 -6.39
C GLU A 382 7.37 -7.68 -7.75
N THR A 383 7.90 -7.08 -8.81
CA THR A 383 7.35 -7.14 -10.17
C THR A 383 8.04 -8.15 -11.07
N HIS A 384 9.20 -8.69 -10.66
CA HIS A 384 10.01 -9.56 -11.52
C HIS A 384 10.24 -10.97 -10.96
N GLU A 385 10.14 -11.16 -9.64
CA GLU A 385 10.39 -12.46 -9.02
C GLU A 385 9.27 -12.93 -8.08
N ALA A 386 9.23 -14.25 -7.90
CA ALA A 386 8.43 -14.87 -6.85
C ALA A 386 9.08 -14.61 -5.49
N VAL A 387 8.28 -14.23 -4.50
CA VAL A 387 8.74 -14.16 -3.11
C VAL A 387 8.32 -15.44 -2.40
N SER A 388 9.29 -16.07 -1.73
CA SER A 388 9.02 -17.21 -0.85
C SER A 388 8.41 -16.70 0.45
N GLY A 389 7.09 -16.49 0.44
CA GLY A 389 6.39 -15.96 1.60
C GLY A 389 4.87 -16.06 1.49
N MET A 390 4.22 -15.71 2.59
CA MET A 390 2.77 -15.61 2.72
C MET A 390 2.38 -14.36 3.50
N ILE A 391 1.37 -13.66 3.00
CA ILE A 391 0.76 -12.48 3.60
C ILE A 391 -0.66 -12.87 3.99
N GLN A 392 -1.00 -12.66 5.25
CA GLN A 392 -2.35 -12.85 5.77
C GLN A 392 -2.81 -11.52 6.34
N ALA A 393 -4.03 -11.07 6.00
CA ALA A 393 -4.59 -9.82 6.52
C ALA A 393 -5.43 -10.06 7.78
N SER A 394 -6.10 -11.23 7.88
CA SER A 394 -6.85 -11.60 9.07
C SER A 394 -5.98 -11.80 10.33
N GLY A 395 -6.58 -11.64 11.51
CA GLY A 395 -5.93 -11.95 12.80
C GLY A 395 -4.77 -11.01 13.17
N GLY A 396 -4.90 -9.72 12.86
CA GLY A 396 -3.88 -8.71 13.12
C GLY A 396 -2.94 -8.43 11.94
N GLY A 397 -2.96 -9.27 10.91
CA GLY A 397 -2.13 -9.11 9.72
C GLY A 397 -0.65 -9.47 9.95
N ARG A 398 -0.07 -10.26 9.06
CA ARG A 398 1.32 -10.73 9.17
C ARG A 398 1.94 -11.04 7.82
N PHE A 399 3.24 -10.80 7.69
CA PHE A 399 4.01 -11.18 6.52
C PHE A 399 5.11 -12.17 6.94
N HIS A 400 4.93 -13.43 6.56
CA HIS A 400 5.95 -14.47 6.74
C HIS A 400 6.76 -14.60 5.47
N VAL A 401 8.07 -14.45 5.56
CA VAL A 401 8.94 -14.44 4.39
C VAL A 401 10.30 -15.04 4.69
N ASP A 402 10.77 -15.89 3.79
CA ASP A 402 12.16 -16.34 3.78
C ASP A 402 13.03 -15.24 3.16
N ILE A 403 14.02 -14.78 3.93
CA ILE A 403 15.00 -13.80 3.46
C ILE A 403 16.36 -14.50 3.46
N PRO A 404 16.98 -14.73 2.28
CA PRO A 404 18.28 -15.34 2.21
C PRO A 404 19.35 -14.50 2.90
N ARG A 405 20.45 -15.17 3.28
CA ARG A 405 21.59 -14.54 3.94
C ARG A 405 22.19 -13.40 3.10
N PHE A 406 22.51 -12.27 3.72
CA PHE A 406 23.07 -11.07 3.07
C PHE A 406 22.21 -10.58 1.89
N SER A 407 20.89 -10.71 2.04
CA SER A 407 19.92 -10.22 1.07
C SER A 407 18.97 -9.24 1.73
N ASN A 408 18.28 -8.48 0.89
CA ASN A 408 17.22 -7.58 1.34
C ASN A 408 15.86 -8.03 0.83
N ARG A 409 14.81 -7.59 1.52
CA ARG A 409 13.43 -7.80 1.11
C ARG A 409 12.68 -6.47 1.25
N PRO A 410 12.35 -5.82 0.11
CA PRO A 410 11.43 -4.70 0.11
C PRO A 410 9.99 -5.18 0.30
N PHE A 411 9.15 -4.37 0.92
CA PHE A 411 7.70 -4.53 0.93
C PHE A 411 7.02 -3.20 1.25
N LEU A 412 5.73 -3.14 0.96
CA LEU A 412 4.83 -2.07 1.36
C LEU A 412 3.97 -2.55 2.53
N HIS A 413 3.74 -1.64 3.48
CA HIS A 413 2.84 -1.81 4.60
C HIS A 413 1.81 -0.67 4.64
N ARG A 414 0.59 -1.00 5.07
CA ARG A 414 -0.51 -0.06 5.22
C ARG A 414 -1.30 -0.38 6.48
N ALA A 415 -1.47 0.60 7.36
CA ALA A 415 -2.25 0.45 8.58
C ALA A 415 -2.64 1.81 9.19
N ARG A 416 -3.57 1.75 10.15
CA ARG A 416 -3.76 2.79 11.17
C ARG A 416 -2.74 2.58 12.27
N LEU A 417 -1.83 3.53 12.47
CA LEU A 417 -0.74 3.45 13.45
C LEU A 417 -0.80 4.60 14.45
N ASP A 418 -0.25 4.35 15.64
CA ASP A 418 -0.12 5.32 16.70
C ASP A 418 1.19 6.11 16.52
N GLY A 419 1.13 7.43 16.74
CA GLY A 419 2.27 8.33 16.66
C GLY A 419 2.11 9.54 17.61
N PRO A 420 3.12 10.41 17.70
CA PRO A 420 3.03 11.60 18.55
C PRO A 420 1.96 12.55 17.99
N PRO A 421 1.21 13.28 18.82
CA PRO A 421 0.34 14.35 18.34
C PRO A 421 1.19 15.48 17.75
N LEU A 422 0.76 16.05 16.62
CA LEU A 422 1.51 17.14 15.96
C LEU A 422 1.30 18.50 16.66
N ASP A 423 0.14 18.67 17.32
CA ASP A 423 -0.30 19.88 18.02
C ASP A 423 0.00 21.18 17.23
N LEU A 424 -0.40 21.16 15.96
CA LEU A 424 -0.18 22.26 15.03
C LEU A 424 -1.20 23.37 15.27
N GLU A 425 -0.71 24.57 15.59
CA GLU A 425 -1.54 25.77 15.68
C GLU A 425 -1.01 26.87 14.74
N VAL A 426 -1.90 27.47 13.96
CA VAL A 426 -1.56 28.61 13.09
C VAL A 426 -1.48 29.87 13.95
N ARG A 427 -0.26 30.42 14.11
CA ARG A 427 -0.01 31.65 14.87
C ARG A 427 -0.06 32.91 14.02
N GLU A 428 0.34 32.78 12.76
CA GLU A 428 0.38 33.89 11.80
C GLU A 428 0.03 33.34 10.43
N TRP A 429 -0.89 34.02 9.73
CA TRP A 429 -1.25 33.72 8.34
C TRP A 429 -1.48 35.04 7.59
N THR A 430 -0.48 35.47 6.82
CA THR A 430 -0.57 36.69 6.01
C THR A 430 -0.55 36.32 4.54
N GLN A 431 -1.62 36.69 3.84
CA GLN A 431 -1.83 36.37 2.44
C GLN A 431 -2.42 37.56 1.70
N GLN A 432 -1.86 37.84 0.52
CA GLN A 432 -2.47 38.72 -0.48
C GLN A 432 -2.83 37.88 -1.72
N SER A 433 -2.08 38.03 -2.82
CA SER A 433 -2.16 37.12 -3.98
C SER A 433 -1.45 35.77 -3.71
N ARG A 434 -0.47 35.79 -2.80
CA ARG A 434 0.39 34.68 -2.42
C ARG A 434 0.54 34.64 -0.89
N LEU A 435 1.05 33.53 -0.37
CA LEU A 435 1.39 33.41 1.04
C LEU A 435 2.68 34.21 1.32
N GLU A 436 2.60 35.19 2.23
CA GLU A 436 3.71 36.08 2.57
C GLU A 436 4.33 35.74 3.93
N ALA A 437 3.50 35.45 4.92
CA ALA A 437 3.92 34.97 6.23
C ALA A 437 3.04 33.79 6.68
N LEU A 438 3.69 32.77 7.23
CA LEU A 438 3.04 31.64 7.90
C LEU A 438 3.95 31.22 9.05
N THR A 439 3.40 31.24 10.26
CA THR A 439 4.05 30.72 11.46
C THR A 439 3.14 29.69 12.10
N LEU A 440 3.64 28.47 12.26
CA LEU A 440 2.96 27.37 12.93
C LEU A 440 3.71 27.05 14.22
N SER A 441 3.01 26.93 15.35
CA SER A 441 3.58 26.25 16.52
C SER A 441 3.35 24.74 16.40
N THR A 442 4.30 23.99 16.97
CA THR A 442 4.30 22.52 16.99
C THR A 442 4.41 22.02 18.43
N GLY A 443 3.95 20.80 18.70
CA GLY A 443 4.24 20.14 19.98
C GLY A 443 5.75 19.96 20.20
N GLU A 444 6.22 20.10 21.45
CA GLU A 444 7.66 20.05 21.77
C GLU A 444 8.34 18.74 21.38
N GLU A 445 7.63 17.61 21.52
CA GLU A 445 8.13 16.28 21.14
C GLU A 445 8.31 16.19 19.62
N PHE A 446 7.30 16.60 18.85
CA PHE A 446 7.34 16.56 17.39
C PHE A 446 8.42 17.49 16.79
N ALA A 447 8.63 18.66 17.39
CA ALA A 447 9.56 19.66 16.88
C ALA A 447 11.01 19.17 16.76
N GLN A 448 11.44 18.25 17.64
CA GLN A 448 12.83 17.80 17.71
C GLN A 448 13.21 16.93 16.50
N ASP A 449 12.26 16.14 16.02
CA ASP A 449 12.46 15.14 14.98
C ASP A 449 12.31 15.70 13.56
N VAL A 450 11.90 16.96 13.42
CA VAL A 450 11.70 17.61 12.12
C VAL A 450 13.02 17.76 11.37
N VAL A 451 13.12 17.09 10.24
CA VAL A 451 14.21 17.18 9.27
C VAL A 451 13.97 18.36 8.34
N ARG A 452 12.78 18.41 7.71
CA ARG A 452 12.44 19.41 6.69
C ARG A 452 10.93 19.58 6.56
N ALA A 453 10.47 20.76 6.12
CA ALA A 453 9.05 21.00 5.94
C ALA A 453 8.75 21.90 4.74
N TRP A 454 7.58 21.72 4.16
CA TRP A 454 7.06 22.47 3.02
C TRP A 454 5.59 22.79 3.24
N VAL A 455 5.14 23.93 2.73
CA VAL A 455 3.71 24.24 2.63
C VAL A 455 3.36 24.49 1.17
N LEU A 456 2.34 23.79 0.69
CA LEU A 456 1.71 24.03 -0.59
C LEU A 456 0.51 24.95 -0.37
N HIS A 457 0.51 26.09 -1.04
CA HIS A 457 -0.64 26.98 -1.06
C HIS A 457 -0.90 27.42 -2.50
N LYS A 458 -2.12 27.18 -2.98
CA LYS A 458 -2.51 27.29 -4.40
C LYS A 458 -1.58 26.44 -5.29
N ASP A 459 -0.79 27.07 -6.14
CA ASP A 459 0.11 26.41 -7.11
C ASP A 459 1.61 26.60 -6.75
N THR A 460 1.92 26.96 -5.51
CA THR A 460 3.30 27.24 -5.09
C THR A 460 3.66 26.48 -3.83
N LEU A 461 4.79 25.78 -3.88
CA LEU A 461 5.41 25.11 -2.76
C LEU A 461 6.43 26.05 -2.10
N TYR A 462 6.30 26.24 -0.79
CA TYR A 462 7.15 27.09 0.00
C TYR A 462 7.92 26.26 1.03
N PRO A 463 9.26 26.33 1.06
CA PRO A 463 10.02 25.67 2.11
C PRO A 463 9.80 26.38 3.46
N LEU A 464 9.62 25.59 4.51
CA LEU A 464 9.56 26.06 5.88
C LEU A 464 10.90 25.86 6.57
N ARG A 465 11.23 26.74 7.51
CA ARG A 465 12.40 26.64 8.38
C ARG A 465 11.92 26.41 9.81
N ARG A 466 12.58 25.48 10.51
CA ARG A 466 12.40 25.28 11.94
C ARG A 466 13.10 26.39 12.73
N ASP A 467 12.38 26.96 13.69
CA ASP A 467 12.84 27.97 14.63
C ASP A 467 12.34 27.60 16.04
N GLY A 468 13.13 26.80 16.76
CA GLY A 468 12.69 26.16 18.01
C GLY A 468 11.50 25.22 17.78
N SER A 469 10.40 25.43 18.50
CA SER A 469 9.13 24.72 18.36
C SER A 469 8.19 25.34 17.31
N ALA A 470 8.67 26.29 16.50
CA ALA A 470 7.89 26.90 15.43
C ALA A 470 8.40 26.51 14.04
N LEU A 471 7.48 26.38 13.09
CA LEU A 471 7.76 26.31 11.66
C LEU A 471 7.37 27.63 11.01
N ARG A 472 8.32 28.28 10.35
CA ARG A 472 8.14 29.58 9.70
C ARG A 472 8.44 29.49 8.21
N LEU A 473 7.79 30.31 7.39
CA LEU A 473 8.18 30.45 5.98
C LEU A 473 9.67 30.79 5.88
N GLY A 474 10.41 29.92 5.20
CA GLY A 474 11.85 30.06 5.01
C GLY A 474 12.18 30.96 3.82
N GLY A 475 13.42 31.44 3.78
CA GLY A 475 13.99 32.16 2.63
C GLY A 475 14.44 31.26 1.47
N GLY A 476 14.04 29.98 1.46
CA GLY A 476 14.41 29.03 0.40
C GLY A 476 13.71 29.33 -0.94
N ARG A 477 14.17 28.68 -2.01
CA ARG A 477 13.56 28.82 -3.35
C ARG A 477 12.11 28.33 -3.29
N ARG A 478 11.20 29.19 -3.71
CA ARG A 478 9.78 28.89 -3.92
C ARG A 478 9.62 28.31 -5.31
N GLU A 479 8.80 27.28 -5.46
CA GLU A 479 8.69 26.54 -6.72
C GLU A 479 7.22 26.36 -7.07
N ARG A 480 6.88 26.48 -8.36
CA ARG A 480 5.54 26.12 -8.83
C ARG A 480 5.39 24.60 -8.79
N VAL A 481 4.19 24.11 -8.49
CA VAL A 481 3.93 22.66 -8.42
C VAL A 481 4.35 21.97 -9.72
N SER A 482 3.97 22.53 -10.87
CA SER A 482 4.33 21.94 -12.17
C SER A 482 5.84 21.82 -12.38
N GLN A 483 6.61 22.81 -11.92
CA GLN A 483 8.07 22.80 -12.02
C GLN A 483 8.67 21.78 -11.04
N PHE A 484 8.20 21.78 -9.80
CA PHE A 484 8.61 20.84 -8.76
C PHE A 484 8.36 19.40 -9.21
N VAL A 485 7.15 19.08 -9.65
CA VAL A 485 6.78 17.75 -10.16
C VAL A 485 7.68 17.35 -11.33
N MET A 486 7.87 18.24 -12.31
CA MET A 486 8.70 17.95 -13.49
C MET A 486 10.16 17.66 -13.13
N GLU A 487 10.79 18.53 -12.32
CA GLU A 487 12.19 18.38 -11.88
C GLU A 487 12.35 17.11 -11.04
N ARG A 488 11.46 16.87 -10.07
CA ARG A 488 11.56 15.72 -9.16
C ARG A 488 11.24 14.39 -9.82
N THR A 489 10.31 14.38 -10.77
CA THR A 489 10.05 13.18 -11.58
C THR A 489 11.26 12.84 -12.44
N ALA A 490 11.99 13.85 -12.95
CA ALA A 490 13.25 13.61 -13.65
C ALA A 490 14.35 13.09 -12.70
N ASP A 491 14.47 13.62 -11.49
CA ASP A 491 15.41 13.15 -10.47
C ASP A 491 15.13 11.69 -10.07
N LEU A 492 13.84 11.31 -9.95
CA LEU A 492 13.41 9.95 -9.68
C LEU A 492 13.86 8.97 -10.77
N ARG A 493 14.00 9.42 -12.02
CA ARG A 493 14.60 8.60 -13.09
C ARG A 493 16.07 8.29 -12.82
N THR A 494 16.78 9.15 -12.08
CA THR A 494 18.19 8.90 -11.74
C THR A 494 18.33 7.77 -10.72
N PHE A 495 17.34 7.55 -9.84
CA PHE A 495 17.30 6.38 -8.95
C PHE A 495 17.15 5.06 -9.74
N GLN A 496 16.77 5.12 -11.02
CA GLN A 496 16.66 3.96 -11.91
C GLN A 496 18.02 3.49 -12.46
N HIS A 497 19.08 4.29 -12.29
CA HIS A 497 20.44 3.96 -12.75
C HIS A 497 21.42 3.86 -11.58
N PRO A 498 21.39 2.75 -10.82
CA PRO A 498 22.19 2.55 -9.62
C PRO A 498 23.71 2.68 -9.80
N TYR A 499 24.22 2.59 -11.03
CA TYR A 499 25.65 2.68 -11.35
C TYR A 499 26.18 4.12 -11.37
N GLN A 500 25.31 5.13 -11.28
CA GLN A 500 25.68 6.55 -11.42
C GLN A 500 25.77 7.29 -10.07
N ARG A 501 25.45 6.64 -8.95
CA ARG A 501 25.43 7.29 -7.63
C ARG A 501 26.71 7.03 -6.81
N PRO A 502 27.18 8.03 -6.03
CA PRO A 502 28.23 7.83 -5.05
C PRO A 502 27.93 6.68 -4.08
N GLN A 503 28.98 6.06 -3.54
CA GLN A 503 28.87 5.00 -2.53
C GLN A 503 28.28 5.56 -1.22
N THR A 504 27.41 4.76 -0.60
CA THR A 504 26.79 4.94 0.73
C THR A 504 26.16 6.32 0.99
N VAL A 505 24.83 6.39 0.81
CA VAL A 505 24.03 7.55 1.21
C VAL A 505 23.56 7.33 2.64
N GLU A 506 23.83 8.30 3.52
CA GLU A 506 23.31 8.30 4.89
C GLU A 506 21.77 8.21 4.87
N PRO A 507 21.12 7.41 5.74
CA PRO A 507 19.67 7.20 5.70
C PRO A 507 18.85 8.50 5.69
N ARG A 508 19.33 9.51 6.43
CA ARG A 508 18.70 10.84 6.48
C ARG A 508 18.78 11.58 5.14
N GLU A 509 19.92 11.55 4.48
CA GLU A 509 20.10 12.18 3.16
C GLU A 509 19.24 11.47 2.12
N ALA A 510 19.20 10.13 2.13
CA ALA A 510 18.32 9.36 1.27
C ALA A 510 16.84 9.70 1.50
N ALA A 511 16.41 9.88 2.75
CA ALA A 511 15.04 10.29 3.06
C ALA A 511 14.72 11.72 2.56
N GLU A 512 15.66 12.67 2.69
CA GLU A 512 15.49 14.02 2.13
C GLU A 512 15.37 14.01 0.60
N GLU A 513 16.10 13.13 -0.09
CA GLU A 513 16.02 12.98 -1.55
C GLU A 513 14.74 12.28 -2.01
N LEU A 514 14.22 11.33 -1.23
CA LEU A 514 13.01 10.57 -1.55
C LEU A 514 11.71 11.29 -1.12
N ALA A 515 11.75 12.17 -0.12
CA ALA A 515 10.56 12.89 0.37
C ALA A 515 9.81 13.69 -0.72
N PRO A 516 10.49 14.38 -1.67
CA PRO A 516 9.82 15.00 -2.81
C PRO A 516 8.94 14.05 -3.61
N ALA A 517 9.32 12.78 -3.75
CA ALA A 517 8.55 11.77 -4.45
C ALA A 517 7.19 11.53 -3.79
N LEU A 518 7.16 11.52 -2.45
CA LEU A 518 5.92 11.41 -1.68
C LEU A 518 5.05 12.67 -1.76
N ILE A 519 5.66 13.86 -1.86
CA ILE A 519 4.94 15.11 -2.10
C ILE A 519 4.30 15.08 -3.50
N VAL A 520 5.05 14.67 -4.53
CA VAL A 520 4.51 14.49 -5.89
C VAL A 520 3.36 13.50 -5.89
N ARG A 521 3.49 12.37 -5.19
CA ARG A 521 2.41 11.40 -5.01
C ARG A 521 1.17 12.05 -4.40
N ALA A 522 1.34 12.87 -3.37
CA ALA A 522 0.23 13.49 -2.67
C ALA A 522 -0.52 14.51 -3.52
N ILE A 523 0.21 15.34 -4.27
CA ILE A 523 -0.35 16.38 -5.12
C ILE A 523 -0.96 15.77 -6.40
N GLY A 524 -0.35 14.72 -6.94
CA GLY A 524 -0.61 14.20 -8.28
C GLY A 524 0.23 14.93 -9.33
N ASP A 525 0.69 14.20 -10.34
CA ASP A 525 1.56 14.73 -11.40
C ASP A 525 0.85 14.91 -12.76
N GLY A 526 -0.47 14.67 -12.81
CA GLY A 526 -1.29 14.68 -14.02
C GLY A 526 -1.29 13.37 -14.81
N ASN A 527 -0.35 12.46 -14.56
CA ASN A 527 -0.29 11.10 -15.10
C ASN A 527 -0.67 10.03 -14.06
N GLU A 528 -0.65 10.39 -12.79
CA GLU A 528 -1.21 9.66 -11.65
C GLU A 528 -2.25 10.56 -10.97
N PRO A 529 -3.43 10.02 -10.58
CA PRO A 529 -4.37 10.82 -9.83
C PRO A 529 -3.74 11.14 -8.48
N GLY A 530 -3.88 12.38 -8.00
CA GLY A 530 -3.47 12.78 -6.65
C GLY A 530 -3.72 11.66 -5.64
N GLY A 531 -2.64 11.26 -4.98
CA GLY A 531 -2.46 9.96 -4.32
C GLY A 531 -3.39 9.69 -3.15
N TRP A 532 -4.01 10.74 -2.62
CA TRP A 532 -4.82 10.69 -1.42
C TRP A 532 -5.94 11.66 -1.70
N ASN A 533 -7.17 11.27 -1.39
CA ASN A 533 -8.38 11.98 -1.76
C ASN A 533 -8.52 13.29 -0.95
N THR A 534 -7.51 14.15 -0.98
CA THR A 534 -7.60 15.52 -0.50
C THR A 534 -8.34 16.26 -1.58
N SER A 535 -9.65 16.39 -1.39
CA SER A 535 -10.47 17.35 -2.12
C SER A 535 -9.66 18.61 -2.39
N SER A 536 -9.63 19.06 -3.64
CA SER A 536 -8.86 20.25 -4.04
C SER A 536 -9.05 21.33 -2.96
N PRO A 537 -7.97 21.95 -2.44
CA PRO A 537 -8.11 23.06 -1.51
C PRO A 537 -9.21 23.99 -2.02
N GLU A 538 -10.21 24.28 -1.18
CA GLU A 538 -10.94 25.54 -1.36
C GLU A 538 -9.84 26.61 -1.45
N ASP A 539 -10.00 27.65 -2.27
CA ASP A 539 -8.94 28.62 -2.63
C ASP A 539 -8.19 29.28 -1.43
N GLU A 540 -8.61 28.99 -0.21
CA GLU A 540 -8.15 29.49 1.08
C GLU A 540 -7.40 28.47 1.97
N ASP A 541 -7.34 27.18 1.60
CA ASP A 541 -6.65 26.12 2.36
C ASP A 541 -5.17 25.97 1.94
N ALA A 542 -4.31 25.45 2.83
CA ALA A 542 -2.95 25.00 2.49
C ALA A 542 -2.70 23.53 2.87
N GLN A 543 -1.71 22.90 2.25
CA GLN A 543 -1.24 21.56 2.61
C GLN A 543 0.18 21.65 3.18
N LEU A 544 0.37 21.16 4.38
CA LEU A 544 1.64 21.08 5.07
C LEU A 544 2.24 19.69 4.90
N PHE A 545 3.50 19.64 4.51
CA PHE A 545 4.32 18.44 4.42
C PHE A 545 5.48 18.57 5.40
N VAL A 546 5.64 17.64 6.34
CA VAL A 546 6.74 17.64 7.31
C VAL A 546 7.46 16.30 7.29
N LEU A 547 8.72 16.32 6.88
CA LEU A 547 9.63 15.18 6.97
C LEU A 547 10.26 15.17 8.38
N ALA A 548 10.11 14.05 9.08
CA ALA A 548 10.67 13.83 10.40
C ALA A 548 11.20 12.39 10.56
N GLU A 549 11.92 12.13 11.64
CA GLU A 549 12.26 10.76 12.04
C GLU A 549 10.99 9.97 12.39
N SER A 550 10.96 8.68 12.06
CA SER A 550 9.78 7.85 12.32
C SER A 550 9.64 7.57 13.81
N PRO A 551 8.44 7.74 14.38
CA PRO A 551 8.21 7.41 15.78
C PRO A 551 8.26 5.90 16.00
N PRO A 552 8.55 5.43 17.24
CA PRO A 552 8.61 4.00 17.55
C PRO A 552 7.34 3.21 17.21
N GLY A 553 6.18 3.87 17.22
CA GLY A 553 4.89 3.27 16.85
C GLY A 553 4.83 2.79 15.40
N PHE A 554 5.67 3.34 14.51
CA PHE A 554 5.74 2.96 13.10
C PHE A 554 6.78 1.86 12.82
N GLY A 555 7.48 1.42 13.86
CA GLY A 555 8.55 0.44 13.74
C GLY A 555 8.07 -0.96 13.36
N VAL A 556 8.93 -1.66 12.63
CA VAL A 556 8.77 -3.07 12.26
C VAL A 556 9.03 -3.96 13.48
N ARG A 557 8.16 -4.94 13.69
CA ARG A 557 8.31 -5.96 14.74
C ARG A 557 8.60 -7.31 14.12
N ALA A 558 9.83 -7.79 14.24
CA ALA A 558 10.19 -9.19 14.01
C ALA A 558 11.43 -9.57 14.83
N GLU A 559 11.54 -10.85 15.20
CA GLU A 559 12.72 -11.38 15.89
C GLU A 559 13.93 -11.42 14.94
N GLY A 560 15.12 -11.15 15.46
CA GLY A 560 16.37 -11.23 14.68
C GLY A 560 16.62 -10.07 13.70
N LEU A 561 15.76 -9.04 13.68
CA LEU A 561 16.04 -7.77 13.04
C LEU A 561 16.90 -6.89 13.96
N GLY A 562 17.89 -6.20 13.40
CA GLY A 562 18.76 -5.30 14.15
C GLY A 562 18.15 -3.90 14.26
N SER A 563 18.98 -2.86 14.05
CA SER A 563 18.52 -1.48 14.18
C SER A 563 17.57 -1.07 13.05
N GLU A 564 16.54 -0.31 13.41
CA GLU A 564 15.65 0.35 12.45
C GLU A 564 15.98 1.84 12.35
N THR A 565 15.99 2.36 11.14
CA THR A 565 16.08 3.79 10.86
C THR A 565 15.00 4.15 9.86
N GLY A 566 14.00 4.90 10.32
CA GLY A 566 12.84 5.26 9.53
C GLY A 566 12.63 6.76 9.46
N PHE A 567 12.02 7.24 8.39
CA PHE A 567 11.57 8.62 8.22
C PHE A 567 10.12 8.66 7.77
N VAL A 568 9.40 9.71 8.16
CA VAL A 568 7.98 9.89 7.85
C VAL A 568 7.74 11.26 7.25
N LEU A 569 6.98 11.31 6.16
CA LEU A 569 6.38 12.53 5.64
C LEU A 569 4.94 12.64 6.15
N TYR A 570 4.72 13.52 7.12
CA TYR A 570 3.38 13.90 7.56
C TYR A 570 2.75 14.83 6.54
N HIS A 571 1.50 14.57 6.17
CA HIS A 571 0.68 15.43 5.31
C HIS A 571 -0.54 15.91 6.08
N VAL A 572 -0.62 17.22 6.31
CA VAL A 572 -1.68 17.85 7.09
C VAL A 572 -2.35 18.95 6.27
N ARG A 573 -3.68 19.01 6.30
CA ARG A 573 -4.40 20.15 5.75
C ARG A 573 -4.47 21.27 6.79
N LEU A 574 -4.01 22.45 6.40
CA LEU A 574 -4.10 23.65 7.21
C LEU A 574 -5.26 24.51 6.73
N HIS A 575 -6.06 24.95 7.68
CA HIS A 575 -7.15 25.88 7.45
C HIS A 575 -6.73 27.27 7.89
N ARG A 576 -7.15 28.27 7.13
CA ARG A 576 -7.02 29.65 7.55
C ARG A 576 -7.86 29.84 8.82
N PRO A 577 -7.30 30.39 9.91
CA PRO A 577 -8.10 30.73 11.08
C PRO A 577 -9.19 31.73 10.67
N GLU A 578 -10.44 31.45 11.01
CA GLU A 578 -11.52 32.43 10.91
C GLU A 578 -11.13 33.61 11.79
N ASN A 579 -11.16 34.85 11.26
CA ASN A 579 -10.94 36.04 12.08
C ASN A 579 -11.99 36.05 13.19
N THR A 580 -11.60 35.70 14.42
CA THR A 580 -12.40 35.89 15.63
C THR A 580 -12.39 37.33 16.15
N ASP A 581 -12.05 38.30 15.30
CA ASP A 581 -12.07 39.72 15.64
C ASP A 581 -13.17 40.44 14.83
N GLU A 582 -14.37 40.48 15.41
CA GLU A 582 -15.20 41.68 15.48
C GLU A 582 -15.60 41.95 16.94
#